data_AF-A0A354ME23-F1
#
_entry.id   AF-A0A354ME23-F1
#
_cell.length_a   1.000
_cell.length_b   1.000
_cell.length_c   1.000
_cell.angle_alpha   90.00
_cell.angle_beta   90.00
_cell.angle_gamma   90.00
#
_symmetry.space_group_name_H-M   'P 1'
#
loop_
_entity.id
_entity.type
_entity.pdbx_description
1 polymer ?
#
loop_
_entity_poly.entity_id
_entity_poly.type
_entity_poly.pdbx_seq_one_letter_code
_entity_poly.pdbx_strand_id
1 'polypeptide(L)'
;MKKKIPLIILAIIIITSIIAIYLYCCTDLFKTPQEQFWSSLSKASKITGDKTYSEALNEIRNLKEKSYTLKGDAKFNISSTEEDEEVQKIADAFSKIQISYDMNVVGKKNKEKGILNFGFDNKQVLSVDYLRDNDLFGIKIGEVYDKYISIENKNLKQLAEKYEIDSTEIPDKIEFIDMHDLYDISEEEIQHINDLIVGTLKNEIPEECYSVNENVETDILGEKAKTKEYKIELSAKQIDDIAIKLLENAKRDEVILNLIVNEYNKVSMNTLAGKEKIAKDDLIKEIEESIKEIQEEPSKEGVIVSNFYAKDKAKIDISTSKNNIMNIELQKAGKETVINIGIYFDDETASDTKTEKMRINGKVKINQTSNEKSNANIETQIETEDLKFGMNMNYEIEFSEKISIESFTAENSINLNNITTEEFEKEMEEIYYRAIFILPQKMKLLGIDMSSLI
;
A
#
# COMPACT_ATOMS: atom_id res chain seq x y z
N MET A 1 -9.41 -19.04 -15.05
CA MET A 1 -10.31 -18.31 -14.13
C MET A 1 -10.57 -19.21 -12.92
N LYS A 2 -9.70 -19.31 -11.91
CA LYS A 2 -8.67 -18.36 -11.39
C LYS A 2 -9.22 -17.06 -10.74
N LYS A 3 -10.50 -17.00 -10.32
CA LYS A 3 -11.07 -15.75 -9.74
C LYS A 3 -11.21 -15.70 -8.21
N LYS A 4 -11.24 -16.83 -7.49
CA LYS A 4 -11.37 -16.80 -6.01
C LYS A 4 -10.10 -17.06 -5.23
N ILE A 5 -9.16 -17.84 -5.75
CA ILE A 5 -7.81 -17.98 -5.15
C ILE A 5 -7.20 -16.60 -4.79
N PRO A 6 -7.30 -15.53 -5.61
CA PRO A 6 -6.87 -14.19 -5.21
C PRO A 6 -7.67 -13.57 -4.05
N LEU A 7 -8.97 -13.83 -3.92
CA LEU A 7 -9.80 -13.38 -2.79
C LEU A 7 -9.51 -14.18 -1.52
N ILE A 8 -9.32 -15.49 -1.62
CA ILE A 8 -8.92 -16.37 -0.51
C ILE A 8 -7.53 -15.96 -0.02
N ILE A 9 -6.58 -15.71 -0.92
CA ILE A 9 -5.24 -15.25 -0.55
C ILE A 9 -5.27 -13.81 -0.04
N LEU A 10 -6.08 -12.90 -0.59
CA LEU A 10 -6.26 -11.56 -0.02
C LEU A 10 -6.86 -11.63 1.40
N ALA A 11 -7.86 -12.50 1.61
CA ALA A 11 -8.40 -12.77 2.93
C ALA A 11 -7.30 -13.31 3.86
N ILE A 12 -6.52 -14.32 3.44
CA ILE A 12 -5.39 -14.89 4.20
C ILE A 12 -4.28 -13.85 4.45
N ILE A 13 -4.06 -12.89 3.56
CA ILE A 13 -3.10 -11.78 3.73
C ILE A 13 -3.62 -10.78 4.77
N ILE A 14 -4.91 -10.41 4.74
CA ILE A 14 -5.53 -9.55 5.77
C ILE A 14 -5.51 -10.26 7.13
N ILE A 15 -5.91 -11.53 7.15
CA ILE A 15 -5.83 -12.48 8.27
C ILE A 15 -4.41 -12.51 8.86
N THR A 16 -3.37 -12.77 8.06
CA THR A 16 -1.97 -12.81 8.55
C THR A 16 -1.41 -11.44 8.93
N SER A 17 -1.84 -10.35 8.28
CA SER A 17 -1.50 -8.98 8.69
C SER A 17 -2.03 -8.64 10.10
N ILE A 18 -3.17 -9.21 10.49
CA ILE A 18 -3.81 -8.94 11.78
C ILE A 18 -3.34 -9.92 12.87
N ILE A 19 -3.07 -11.20 12.53
CA ILE A 19 -2.46 -12.20 13.45
C ILE A 19 -1.16 -11.67 14.08
N ALA A 20 -0.36 -10.92 13.31
CA ALA A 20 0.96 -10.50 13.75
C ALA A 20 0.94 -9.68 15.05
N ILE A 21 -0.12 -8.90 15.31
CA ILE A 21 0.02 -7.68 16.12
C ILE A 21 -0.18 -7.90 17.65
N TYR A 22 -0.72 -9.04 18.13
CA TYR A 22 -1.27 -9.05 19.51
C TYR A 22 -0.81 -10.13 20.53
N LEU A 23 -0.24 -11.27 20.14
CA LEU A 23 -0.26 -12.46 21.04
C LEU A 23 0.89 -12.64 22.05
N TYR A 24 0.96 -11.76 23.05
CA TYR A 24 1.28 -12.00 24.49
C TYR A 24 2.57 -12.77 24.92
N CYS A 25 3.01 -12.59 26.17
CA CYS A 25 4.25 -13.15 26.74
C CYS A 25 4.08 -13.47 28.24
N CYS A 26 4.80 -14.39 28.91
CA CYS A 26 5.82 -15.37 28.51
C CYS A 26 5.72 -16.61 29.47
N THR A 27 6.67 -17.54 29.72
CA THR A 27 8.13 -17.67 29.54
C THR A 27 8.49 -19.08 29.02
N ASP A 28 9.70 -19.30 28.49
CA ASP A 28 9.93 -20.41 27.53
C ASP A 28 10.45 -21.74 28.09
N LEU A 29 10.94 -21.80 29.33
CA LEU A 29 11.75 -22.93 29.82
C LEU A 29 10.99 -24.26 30.02
N PHE A 30 9.67 -24.27 29.88
CA PHE A 30 8.82 -25.46 29.99
C PHE A 30 7.79 -25.62 28.85
N LYS A 31 7.92 -24.83 27.77
CA LYS A 31 6.93 -24.75 26.69
C LYS A 31 6.98 -25.92 25.70
N THR A 32 5.81 -26.37 25.22
CA THR A 32 5.69 -27.31 24.09
C THR A 32 6.25 -26.71 22.79
N PRO A 33 6.55 -27.50 21.74
CA PRO A 33 6.92 -26.97 20.42
C PRO A 33 5.89 -25.98 19.85
N GLN A 34 4.59 -26.25 20.06
CA GLN A 34 3.50 -25.34 19.70
C GLN A 34 3.60 -24.01 20.46
N GLU A 35 3.68 -24.05 21.78
CA GLU A 35 3.80 -22.83 22.60
C GLU A 35 5.07 -22.03 22.27
N GLN A 36 6.17 -22.71 21.95
CA GLN A 36 7.42 -22.08 21.51
C GLN A 36 7.27 -21.39 20.14
N PHE A 37 6.61 -22.00 19.16
CA PHE A 37 6.33 -21.40 17.85
C PHE A 37 5.53 -20.11 17.97
N TRP A 38 4.37 -20.16 18.64
CA TRP A 38 3.53 -18.97 18.84
C TRP A 38 4.24 -17.89 19.66
N SER A 39 5.07 -18.29 20.62
CA SER A 39 5.88 -17.34 21.40
C SER A 39 7.08 -16.78 20.65
N SER A 40 7.53 -17.38 19.54
CA SER A 40 8.50 -16.78 18.62
C SER A 40 7.84 -15.75 17.71
N LEU A 41 6.64 -16.06 17.20
CA LEU A 41 5.85 -15.15 16.37
C LEU A 41 5.51 -13.85 17.12
N SER A 42 5.11 -13.97 18.39
CA SER A 42 4.91 -12.87 19.34
C SER A 42 6.14 -11.98 19.54
N LYS A 43 7.35 -12.56 19.56
CA LYS A 43 8.60 -11.80 19.67
C LYS A 43 9.01 -11.15 18.36
N ALA A 44 8.70 -11.79 17.23
CA ALA A 44 9.02 -11.30 15.90
C ALA A 44 8.25 -10.00 15.60
N SER A 45 6.94 -9.95 15.85
CA SER A 45 6.15 -8.74 15.59
C SER A 45 6.55 -7.55 16.47
N LYS A 46 6.90 -7.82 17.75
CA LYS A 46 7.39 -6.81 18.70
C LYS A 46 8.72 -6.13 18.31
N ILE A 47 9.43 -6.63 17.30
CA ILE A 47 10.66 -5.99 16.81
C ILE A 47 10.40 -4.57 16.31
N THR A 48 9.31 -4.35 15.57
CA THR A 48 9.02 -3.04 14.98
C THR A 48 8.50 -2.04 16.02
N GLY A 49 7.84 -2.54 17.08
CA GLY A 49 7.45 -1.80 18.29
C GLY A 49 6.58 -2.63 19.24
N ASP A 50 6.49 -2.21 20.50
CA ASP A 50 5.72 -2.90 21.56
C ASP A 50 4.25 -2.41 21.72
N LYS A 51 3.76 -1.55 20.81
CA LYS A 51 2.45 -0.89 20.91
C LYS A 51 1.30 -1.78 20.42
N THR A 52 0.10 -1.59 20.96
CA THR A 52 -1.11 -2.19 20.35
C THR A 52 -1.41 -1.54 18.98
N TYR A 53 -2.23 -2.21 18.17
CA TYR A 53 -2.73 -1.64 16.91
C TYR A 53 -3.39 -0.28 17.13
N SER A 54 -4.29 -0.20 18.12
CA SER A 54 -5.07 1.01 18.39
C SER A 54 -4.24 2.10 19.06
N GLU A 55 -3.18 1.77 19.81
CA GLU A 55 -2.16 2.74 20.22
C GLU A 55 -1.43 3.35 19.00
N ALA A 56 -0.99 2.52 18.05
CA ALA A 56 -0.30 2.97 16.85
C ALA A 56 -1.23 3.80 15.91
N LEU A 57 -2.49 3.37 15.76
CA LEU A 57 -3.52 4.09 15.00
C LEU A 57 -3.83 5.45 15.64
N ASN A 58 -4.00 5.51 16.97
CA ASN A 58 -4.21 6.77 17.68
C ASN A 58 -2.99 7.69 17.57
N GLU A 59 -1.77 7.17 17.51
CA GLU A 59 -0.60 8.01 17.18
C GLU A 59 -0.69 8.57 15.75
N ILE A 60 -1.01 7.75 14.74
CA ILE A 60 -1.20 8.22 13.36
C ILE A 60 -2.26 9.34 13.31
N ARG A 61 -3.39 9.17 14.01
CA ARG A 61 -4.44 10.20 14.18
C ARG A 61 -3.88 11.50 14.78
N ASN A 62 -3.13 11.39 15.88
CA ASN A 62 -2.51 12.52 16.55
C ASN A 62 -1.38 13.19 15.73
N LEU A 63 -0.77 12.49 14.77
CA LEU A 63 0.19 13.09 13.83
C LEU A 63 -0.51 13.92 12.74
N LYS A 64 -1.73 13.58 12.32
CA LYS A 64 -2.50 14.35 11.32
C LYS A 64 -2.86 15.77 11.77
N GLU A 65 -3.05 15.98 13.07
CA GLU A 65 -3.27 17.33 13.62
C GLU A 65 -2.01 18.21 13.62
N LYS A 66 -0.82 17.61 13.61
CA LYS A 66 0.45 18.35 13.72
C LYS A 66 0.75 19.12 12.43
N SER A 67 1.66 20.07 12.55
CA SER A 67 2.26 20.73 11.40
C SER A 67 3.60 20.08 11.08
N TYR A 68 3.87 19.82 9.80
CA TYR A 68 5.11 19.15 9.35
C TYR A 68 5.54 19.59 7.96
N THR A 69 6.85 19.51 7.69
CA THR A 69 7.36 19.47 6.32
C THR A 69 7.54 18.02 5.89
N LEU A 70 7.18 17.71 4.65
CA LEU A 70 7.39 16.41 4.02
C LEU A 70 8.13 16.64 2.68
N LYS A 71 9.32 16.07 2.52
CA LYS A 71 10.13 16.18 1.31
C LYS A 71 10.50 14.80 0.81
N GLY A 72 10.64 14.60 -0.49
CA GLY A 72 11.03 13.29 -1.01
C GLY A 72 11.21 13.21 -2.52
N ASP A 73 11.65 12.04 -2.98
CA ASP A 73 11.73 11.66 -4.38
C ASP A 73 11.17 10.25 -4.62
N ALA A 74 10.62 10.03 -5.81
CA ALA A 74 10.13 8.74 -6.28
C ALA A 74 10.70 8.47 -7.68
N LYS A 75 11.22 7.25 -7.86
CA LYS A 75 11.80 6.76 -9.12
C LYS A 75 11.15 5.44 -9.50
N PHE A 76 10.78 5.33 -10.76
CA PHE A 76 10.16 4.14 -11.34
C PHE A 76 11.19 3.38 -12.19
N ASN A 77 11.10 2.05 -12.17
CA ASN A 77 11.90 1.17 -13.00
C ASN A 77 10.93 0.18 -13.65
N ILE A 78 10.84 0.18 -14.97
CA ILE A 78 10.04 -0.76 -15.74
C ILE A 78 10.94 -1.42 -16.78
N SER A 79 10.98 -2.75 -16.78
CA SER A 79 11.66 -3.54 -17.80
C SER A 79 10.74 -4.69 -18.24
N SER A 80 10.54 -4.85 -19.54
CA SER A 80 9.86 -6.00 -20.11
C SER A 80 10.87 -7.00 -20.68
N THR A 81 10.46 -8.26 -20.79
CA THR A 81 11.15 -9.32 -21.53
C THR A 81 10.46 -9.63 -22.87
N GLU A 82 9.36 -8.96 -23.21
CA GLU A 82 8.72 -9.06 -24.53
C GLU A 82 9.64 -8.48 -25.62
N GLU A 83 9.67 -9.12 -26.79
CA GLU A 83 10.47 -8.67 -27.94
C GLU A 83 9.83 -7.49 -28.72
N ASP A 84 8.67 -6.99 -28.27
CA ASP A 84 7.95 -5.90 -28.92
C ASP A 84 8.65 -4.54 -28.73
N GLU A 85 8.98 -3.89 -29.85
CA GLU A 85 9.77 -2.65 -29.84
C GLU A 85 8.98 -1.44 -29.30
N GLU A 86 7.65 -1.45 -29.29
CA GLU A 86 6.83 -0.40 -28.70
C GLU A 86 6.69 -0.59 -27.18
N VAL A 87 6.46 -1.83 -26.72
CA VAL A 87 6.44 -2.16 -25.29
C VAL A 87 7.77 -1.83 -24.63
N GLN A 88 8.89 -2.18 -25.27
CA GLN A 88 10.23 -1.82 -24.78
C GLN A 88 10.41 -0.31 -24.72
N LYS A 89 10.06 0.46 -25.77
CA LYS A 89 10.13 1.95 -25.74
C LYS A 89 9.29 2.56 -24.61
N ILE A 90 8.12 1.99 -24.32
CA ILE A 90 7.25 2.45 -23.23
C ILE A 90 7.92 2.18 -21.87
N ALA A 91 8.39 0.96 -21.62
CA ALA A 91 9.10 0.60 -20.39
C ALA A 91 10.34 1.48 -20.16
N ASP A 92 11.11 1.69 -21.23
CA ASP A 92 12.32 2.51 -21.26
C ASP A 92 12.02 4.00 -21.04
N ALA A 93 10.84 4.50 -21.44
CA ALA A 93 10.38 5.87 -21.16
C ALA A 93 9.91 6.03 -19.70
N PHE A 94 9.11 5.10 -19.18
CA PHE A 94 8.67 5.13 -17.77
C PHE A 94 9.84 5.04 -16.79
N SER A 95 10.87 4.24 -17.09
CA SER A 95 12.12 4.14 -16.30
C SER A 95 12.92 5.45 -16.22
N LYS A 96 12.61 6.45 -17.06
CA LYS A 96 13.26 7.76 -17.05
C LYS A 96 12.46 8.80 -16.23
N ILE A 97 11.25 8.47 -15.77
CA ILE A 97 10.38 9.35 -14.97
C ILE A 97 10.89 9.44 -13.53
N GLN A 98 10.97 10.68 -13.03
CA GLN A 98 11.32 11.01 -11.66
C GLN A 98 10.30 12.00 -11.13
N ILE A 99 9.86 11.83 -9.89
CA ILE A 99 8.99 12.80 -9.19
C ILE A 99 9.71 13.23 -7.92
N SER A 100 9.71 14.52 -7.60
CA SER A 100 10.13 15.00 -6.27
C SER A 100 9.15 16.02 -5.71
N TYR A 101 9.02 16.02 -4.39
CA TYR A 101 8.05 16.85 -3.68
C TYR A 101 8.67 17.56 -2.48
N ASP A 102 8.20 18.77 -2.23
CA ASP A 102 8.48 19.56 -1.03
C ASP A 102 7.17 20.17 -0.54
N MET A 103 6.68 19.69 0.60
CA MET A 103 5.34 19.97 1.13
C MET A 103 5.44 20.53 2.55
N ASN A 104 4.57 21.48 2.86
CA ASN A 104 4.31 22.03 4.18
C ASN A 104 2.85 21.75 4.52
N VAL A 105 2.58 21.24 5.71
CA VAL A 105 1.23 20.93 6.20
C VAL A 105 1.02 21.57 7.56
N VAL A 106 -0.17 22.13 7.78
CA VAL A 106 -0.66 22.69 9.05
C VAL A 106 -1.97 22.00 9.39
N GLY A 107 -1.87 20.76 9.90
CA GLY A 107 -2.98 19.81 10.03
C GLY A 107 -4.22 20.38 10.73
N LYS A 108 -4.03 20.97 11.93
CA LYS A 108 -5.06 21.68 12.72
C LYS A 108 -5.82 22.81 12.00
N LYS A 109 -5.40 23.25 10.81
CA LYS A 109 -6.10 24.27 9.99
C LYS A 109 -6.57 23.73 8.64
N ASN A 110 -6.37 22.44 8.36
CA ASN A 110 -6.55 21.80 7.07
C ASN A 110 -5.93 22.61 5.91
N LYS A 111 -4.70 23.10 6.13
CA LYS A 111 -3.91 23.80 5.11
C LYS A 111 -2.68 23.01 4.75
N GLU A 112 -2.36 23.01 3.48
CA GLU A 112 -1.18 22.37 2.92
C GLU A 112 -0.73 23.11 1.66
N LYS A 113 0.57 23.10 1.40
CA LYS A 113 1.18 23.74 0.24
C LYS A 113 2.45 22.98 -0.11
N GLY A 114 2.68 22.77 -1.40
CA GLY A 114 3.93 22.20 -1.84
C GLY A 114 4.20 22.39 -3.32
N ILE A 115 5.31 21.81 -3.75
CA ILE A 115 5.76 21.82 -5.14
C ILE A 115 5.96 20.38 -5.56
N LEU A 116 5.29 19.96 -6.63
CA LEU A 116 5.51 18.68 -7.30
C LEU A 116 6.37 18.93 -8.55
N ASN A 117 7.55 18.33 -8.60
CA ASN A 117 8.48 18.44 -9.72
C ASN A 117 8.50 17.12 -10.49
N PHE A 118 8.25 17.19 -11.79
CA PHE A 118 8.28 16.07 -12.71
C PHE A 118 9.55 16.17 -13.55
N GLY A 119 10.38 15.13 -13.49
CA GLY A 119 11.62 15.00 -14.23
C GLY A 119 11.59 13.83 -15.21
N PHE A 120 12.38 13.96 -16.28
CA PHE A 120 12.61 12.93 -17.28
C PHE A 120 14.09 12.91 -17.67
N ASP A 121 14.72 11.74 -17.66
CA ASP A 121 16.15 11.57 -17.99
C ASP A 121 17.04 12.58 -17.24
N ASN A 122 16.84 12.64 -15.91
CA ASN A 122 17.51 13.53 -14.95
C ASN A 122 17.38 15.04 -15.23
N LYS A 123 16.42 15.46 -16.07
CA LYS A 123 16.09 16.87 -16.35
C LYS A 123 14.71 17.18 -15.77
N GLN A 124 14.58 18.31 -15.08
CA GLN A 124 13.29 18.82 -14.63
C GLN A 124 12.48 19.31 -15.84
N VAL A 125 11.26 18.77 -16.01
CA VAL A 125 10.38 19.08 -17.15
C VAL A 125 9.28 20.05 -16.71
N LEU A 126 8.59 19.76 -15.60
CA LEU A 126 7.46 20.53 -15.11
C LEU A 126 7.54 20.71 -13.60
N SER A 127 7.14 21.87 -13.10
CA SER A 127 6.87 22.12 -11.69
C SER A 127 5.44 22.59 -11.50
N VAL A 128 4.75 21.98 -10.55
CA VAL A 128 3.36 22.28 -10.19
C VAL A 128 3.35 22.69 -8.72
N ASP A 129 3.17 23.98 -8.47
CA ASP A 129 2.87 24.48 -7.13
C ASP A 129 1.41 24.15 -6.82
N TYR A 130 1.14 23.58 -5.65
CA TYR A 130 -0.22 23.39 -5.14
C TYR A 130 -0.40 24.10 -3.80
N LEU A 131 -1.62 24.55 -3.53
CA LEU A 131 -2.06 25.15 -2.27
C LEU A 131 -3.45 24.61 -1.94
N ARG A 132 -3.74 24.43 -0.66
CA ARG A 132 -5.05 24.11 -0.13
C ARG A 132 -5.32 24.91 1.13
N ASP A 133 -6.52 25.44 1.22
CA ASP A 133 -7.05 26.13 2.39
C ASP A 133 -8.45 25.57 2.68
N ASN A 134 -8.48 24.51 3.50
CA ASN A 134 -9.68 23.73 3.83
C ASN A 134 -10.30 23.06 2.59
N ASP A 135 -11.43 23.59 2.09
CA ASP A 135 -12.12 23.11 0.88
C ASP A 135 -11.74 23.89 -0.38
N LEU A 136 -10.93 24.95 -0.29
CA LEU A 136 -10.40 25.66 -1.46
C LEU A 136 -9.07 25.05 -1.88
N PHE A 137 -9.01 24.49 -3.09
CA PHE A 137 -7.84 23.84 -3.68
C PHE A 137 -7.34 24.68 -4.86
N GLY A 138 -6.02 24.83 -5.03
CA GLY A 138 -5.46 25.63 -6.11
C GLY A 138 -4.16 25.08 -6.66
N ILE A 139 -4.01 25.19 -7.99
CA ILE A 139 -2.88 24.69 -8.76
C ILE A 139 -2.27 25.85 -9.56
N LYS A 140 -0.94 25.91 -9.62
CA LYS A 140 -0.19 26.89 -10.39
C LYS A 140 1.01 26.24 -11.08
N ILE A 141 1.11 26.41 -12.39
CA ILE A 141 2.32 26.07 -13.15
C ILE A 141 3.05 27.38 -13.40
N GLY A 142 4.01 27.72 -12.54
CA GLY A 142 4.60 29.06 -12.45
C GLY A 142 5.29 29.57 -13.73
N GLU A 143 5.68 28.68 -14.64
CA GLU A 143 6.21 29.04 -15.95
C GLU A 143 5.10 29.51 -16.92
N VAL A 144 3.89 28.95 -16.78
CA VAL A 144 2.72 29.29 -17.61
C VAL A 144 1.96 30.45 -16.98
N TYR A 145 1.61 30.38 -15.70
CA TYR A 145 0.78 31.40 -15.04
C TYR A 145 1.22 31.61 -13.59
N ASP A 146 1.23 32.87 -13.15
CA ASP A 146 1.87 33.31 -11.90
C ASP A 146 0.94 33.25 -10.67
N LYS A 147 -0.37 33.09 -10.88
CA LYS A 147 -1.37 32.89 -9.82
C LYS A 147 -1.85 31.44 -9.77
N TYR A 148 -2.37 31.01 -8.63
CA TYR A 148 -3.11 29.74 -8.50
C TYR A 148 -4.48 29.84 -9.17
N ILE A 149 -4.81 28.92 -10.07
CA ILE A 149 -6.20 28.67 -10.48
C ILE A 149 -6.80 27.76 -9.40
N SER A 150 -7.88 28.20 -8.76
CA SER A 150 -8.46 27.53 -7.60
C SER A 150 -9.96 27.25 -7.72
N ILE A 151 -10.39 26.20 -7.04
CA ILE A 151 -11.77 25.71 -6.98
C ILE A 151 -12.16 25.37 -5.54
N GLU A 152 -13.38 25.71 -5.16
CA GLU A 152 -13.98 25.23 -3.91
C GLU A 152 -14.55 23.82 -4.15
N ASN A 153 -14.21 22.86 -3.29
CA ASN A 153 -14.63 21.46 -3.32
C ASN A 153 -16.10 21.29 -2.89
N LYS A 154 -16.99 21.97 -3.60
CA LYS A 154 -18.41 22.10 -3.29
C LYS A 154 -19.16 22.58 -4.52
N ASN A 155 -20.30 21.96 -4.80
CA ASN A 155 -21.12 22.21 -5.98
C ASN A 155 -20.31 22.07 -7.30
N LEU A 156 -19.31 21.19 -7.33
CA LEU A 156 -18.38 21.06 -8.48
C LEU A 156 -19.11 20.70 -9.79
N LYS A 157 -20.24 20.00 -9.71
CA LYS A 157 -21.12 19.75 -10.85
C LYS A 157 -21.71 21.04 -11.44
N GLN A 158 -22.17 21.96 -10.59
CA GLN A 158 -22.68 23.28 -10.99
C GLN A 158 -21.54 24.18 -11.52
N LEU A 159 -20.32 24.02 -10.98
CA LEU A 159 -19.13 24.70 -11.48
C LEU A 159 -18.74 24.23 -12.90
N ALA A 160 -18.90 22.94 -13.21
CA ALA A 160 -18.71 22.41 -14.55
C ALA A 160 -19.78 22.93 -15.53
N GLU A 161 -21.06 22.88 -15.13
CA GLU A 161 -22.19 23.37 -15.94
C GLU A 161 -22.09 24.86 -16.27
N LYS A 162 -21.58 25.68 -15.34
CA LYS A 162 -21.27 27.11 -15.52
C LYS A 162 -20.27 27.39 -16.66
N TYR A 163 -19.41 26.42 -16.97
CA TYR A 163 -18.36 26.52 -18.00
C TYR A 163 -18.58 25.56 -19.18
N GLU A 164 -19.82 25.09 -19.38
CA GLU A 164 -20.23 24.18 -20.46
C GLU A 164 -19.47 22.84 -20.50
N ILE A 165 -18.86 22.44 -19.38
CA ILE A 165 -18.19 21.15 -19.20
C ILE A 165 -19.24 20.07 -18.90
N ASP A 166 -19.11 18.89 -19.54
CA ASP A 166 -19.98 17.74 -19.25
C ASP A 166 -19.89 17.34 -17.77
N SER A 167 -21.00 17.52 -17.06
CA SER A 167 -21.11 17.30 -15.62
C SER A 167 -21.56 15.89 -15.25
N THR A 168 -21.75 14.99 -16.23
CA THR A 168 -22.38 13.67 -16.06
C THR A 168 -21.69 12.80 -14.99
N GLU A 169 -20.36 12.71 -15.04
CA GLU A 169 -19.55 11.95 -14.07
C GLU A 169 -18.82 12.86 -13.06
N ILE A 170 -19.14 14.16 -13.00
CA ILE A 170 -18.57 15.10 -12.03
C ILE A 170 -19.41 15.09 -10.75
N PRO A 171 -18.85 14.70 -9.59
CA PRO A 171 -19.58 14.72 -8.32
C PRO A 171 -19.73 16.16 -7.81
N ASP A 172 -20.72 16.44 -6.95
CA ASP A 172 -20.86 17.76 -6.32
C ASP A 172 -19.73 18.10 -5.34
N LYS A 173 -19.05 17.09 -4.80
CA LYS A 173 -17.89 17.20 -3.91
C LYS A 173 -17.00 15.97 -4.08
N ILE A 174 -15.69 16.17 -4.09
CA ILE A 174 -14.70 15.10 -3.96
C ILE A 174 -14.58 14.77 -2.48
N GLU A 175 -14.93 13.56 -2.09
CA GLU A 175 -14.58 13.02 -0.78
C GLU A 175 -13.18 12.41 -0.84
N PHE A 176 -12.34 12.78 0.12
CA PHE A 176 -11.00 12.23 0.26
C PHE A 176 -11.03 11.20 1.39
N ILE A 177 -10.60 9.96 1.11
CA ILE A 177 -10.54 8.96 2.16
C ILE A 177 -9.52 9.39 3.21
N ASP A 178 -9.95 9.46 4.46
CA ASP A 178 -9.02 9.53 5.56
C ASP A 178 -8.33 8.15 5.72
N MET A 179 -7.01 8.09 5.49
CA MET A 179 -6.24 6.84 5.58
C MET A 179 -6.21 6.20 6.99
N HIS A 180 -6.64 6.88 8.05
CA HIS A 180 -6.84 6.27 9.37
C HIS A 180 -8.20 5.57 9.40
N ASP A 181 -9.23 6.12 8.78
CA ASP A 181 -10.59 5.54 8.75
C ASP A 181 -10.68 4.25 7.90
N LEU A 182 -9.68 3.95 7.06
CA LEU A 182 -9.46 2.63 6.41
C LEU A 182 -8.77 1.59 7.32
N TYR A 183 -8.26 2.04 8.46
CA TYR A 183 -7.55 1.23 9.46
C TYR A 183 -8.14 1.42 10.86
N ASP A 184 -9.36 1.98 10.96
CA ASP A 184 -10.09 2.16 12.22
C ASP A 184 -10.88 0.88 12.52
N ILE A 185 -10.16 -0.11 13.04
CA ILE A 185 -10.64 -1.41 13.50
C ILE A 185 -10.48 -1.44 15.03
N SER A 186 -11.53 -1.86 15.76
CA SER A 186 -11.55 -1.81 17.22
C SER A 186 -10.65 -2.88 17.87
N GLU A 187 -10.25 -2.68 19.14
CA GLU A 187 -9.49 -3.71 19.87
C GLU A 187 -10.33 -4.99 20.08
N GLU A 188 -11.66 -4.87 20.20
CA GLU A 188 -12.57 -6.03 20.23
C GLU A 188 -12.65 -6.75 18.88
N GLU A 189 -12.73 -6.02 17.76
CA GLU A 189 -12.72 -6.60 16.41
C GLU A 189 -11.39 -7.31 16.12
N ILE A 190 -10.26 -6.71 16.51
CA ILE A 190 -8.92 -7.31 16.38
C ILE A 190 -8.78 -8.56 17.26
N GLN A 191 -9.36 -8.55 18.46
CA GLN A 191 -9.40 -9.73 19.31
C GLN A 191 -10.26 -10.84 18.69
N HIS A 192 -11.44 -10.53 18.13
CA HIS A 192 -12.27 -11.48 17.38
C HIS A 192 -11.53 -12.11 16.19
N ILE A 193 -10.79 -11.30 15.41
CA ILE A 193 -10.00 -11.79 14.28
C ILE A 193 -8.89 -12.73 14.77
N ASN A 194 -8.17 -12.36 15.83
CA ASN A 194 -7.13 -13.20 16.43
C ASN A 194 -7.70 -14.52 17.00
N ASP A 195 -8.83 -14.48 17.70
CA ASP A 195 -9.46 -15.67 18.27
C ASP A 195 -10.03 -16.61 17.20
N LEU A 196 -10.63 -16.09 16.13
CA LEU A 196 -11.06 -16.91 15.00
C LEU A 196 -9.86 -17.61 14.37
N ILE A 197 -8.84 -16.85 13.95
CA ILE A 197 -7.75 -17.42 13.15
C ILE A 197 -6.81 -18.26 14.03
N VAL A 198 -6.21 -17.66 15.06
CA VAL A 198 -5.19 -18.32 15.86
C VAL A 198 -5.81 -19.36 16.79
N GLY A 199 -7.06 -19.18 17.22
CA GLY A 199 -7.83 -20.25 17.86
C GLY A 199 -8.03 -21.45 16.94
N THR A 200 -8.46 -21.23 15.68
CA THR A 200 -8.58 -22.32 14.70
C THR A 200 -7.22 -22.98 14.43
N LEU A 201 -6.16 -22.22 14.15
CA LEU A 201 -4.82 -22.78 13.86
C LEU A 201 -4.23 -23.56 15.05
N LYS A 202 -4.48 -23.14 16.30
CA LYS A 202 -4.03 -23.89 17.48
C LYS A 202 -4.82 -25.19 17.73
N ASN A 203 -6.11 -25.20 17.37
CA ASN A 203 -6.99 -26.34 17.58
C ASN A 203 -6.89 -27.41 16.49
N GLU A 204 -6.68 -26.99 15.23
CA GLU A 204 -6.73 -27.89 14.06
C GLU A 204 -5.34 -28.34 13.58
N ILE A 205 -4.24 -27.68 13.97
CA ILE A 205 -2.87 -28.16 13.72
C ILE A 205 -2.44 -29.10 14.87
N PRO A 206 -2.18 -30.39 14.62
CA PRO A 206 -1.75 -31.34 15.65
C PRO A 206 -0.38 -30.98 16.26
N GLU A 207 -0.13 -31.40 17.50
CA GLU A 207 1.14 -31.13 18.19
C GLU A 207 2.35 -31.70 17.42
N GLU A 208 2.21 -32.85 16.77
CA GLU A 208 3.27 -33.50 15.99
C GLU A 208 3.68 -32.74 14.72
N CYS A 209 2.87 -31.77 14.26
CA CYS A 209 3.26 -30.88 13.16
C CYS A 209 4.22 -29.77 13.60
N TYR A 210 4.39 -29.52 14.90
CA TYR A 210 5.29 -28.51 15.44
C TYR A 210 6.66 -29.11 15.80
N SER A 211 7.73 -28.47 15.35
CA SER A 211 9.11 -28.86 15.69
C SER A 211 10.00 -27.65 15.97
N VAL A 212 11.11 -27.88 16.67
CA VAL A 212 12.09 -26.85 17.00
C VAL A 212 13.49 -27.37 16.64
N ASN A 213 14.10 -26.80 15.60
CA ASN A 213 15.45 -27.16 15.19
C ASN A 213 16.46 -26.19 15.83
N GLU A 214 17.34 -26.74 16.66
CA GLU A 214 18.40 -25.98 17.33
C GLU A 214 19.55 -25.64 16.36
N ASN A 215 20.19 -24.48 16.55
CA ASN A 215 21.43 -24.12 15.88
C ASN A 215 21.38 -24.06 14.34
N VAL A 216 20.21 -23.76 13.76
CA VAL A 216 20.04 -23.54 12.32
C VAL A 216 20.76 -22.25 11.89
N GLU A 217 21.48 -22.31 10.77
CA GLU A 217 22.06 -21.15 10.10
C GLU A 217 21.10 -20.69 8.99
N THR A 218 20.68 -19.43 9.04
CA THR A 218 19.73 -18.82 8.11
C THR A 218 20.24 -17.42 7.72
N ASP A 219 19.73 -16.86 6.64
CA ASP A 219 19.98 -15.47 6.26
C ASP A 219 18.78 -14.61 6.64
N ILE A 220 19.03 -13.45 7.26
CA ILE A 220 17.99 -12.46 7.59
C ILE A 220 18.49 -11.07 7.15
N LEU A 221 17.83 -10.50 6.13
CA LEU A 221 18.15 -9.23 5.49
C LEU A 221 19.57 -9.14 4.89
N GLY A 222 20.12 -10.26 4.39
CA GLY A 222 21.47 -10.33 3.81
C GLY A 222 22.59 -10.58 4.84
N GLU A 223 22.23 -10.92 6.09
CA GLU A 223 23.17 -11.32 7.13
C GLU A 223 22.87 -12.72 7.67
N LYS A 224 23.92 -13.54 7.75
CA LYS A 224 23.88 -14.86 8.36
C LYS A 224 23.64 -14.80 9.87
N ALA A 225 22.50 -15.33 10.30
CA ALA A 225 22.15 -15.55 11.70
C ALA A 225 22.21 -17.05 12.04
N LYS A 226 22.63 -17.38 13.27
CA LYS A 226 22.53 -18.73 13.83
C LYS A 226 21.62 -18.72 15.03
N THR A 227 20.48 -19.40 14.95
CA THR A 227 19.42 -19.36 15.97
C THR A 227 18.59 -20.65 15.98
N LYS A 228 17.43 -20.65 16.64
CA LYS A 228 16.41 -21.71 16.52
C LYS A 228 15.49 -21.43 15.33
N GLU A 229 15.14 -22.49 14.63
CA GLU A 229 13.98 -22.53 13.76
C GLU A 229 12.81 -23.13 14.56
N TYR A 230 11.69 -22.40 14.63
CA TYR A 230 10.42 -22.93 15.09
C TYR A 230 9.57 -23.23 13.85
N LYS A 231 9.26 -24.50 13.61
CA LYS A 231 8.71 -24.99 12.34
C LYS A 231 7.33 -25.61 12.54
N ILE A 232 6.40 -25.30 11.64
CA ILE A 232 5.21 -26.13 11.37
C ILE A 232 5.41 -26.84 10.03
N GLU A 233 5.07 -28.11 9.95
CA GLU A 233 5.05 -28.88 8.70
C GLU A 233 3.68 -29.55 8.52
N LEU A 234 2.94 -29.13 7.49
CA LEU A 234 1.59 -29.59 7.16
C LEU A 234 1.60 -30.41 5.88
N SER A 235 0.92 -31.56 5.90
CA SER A 235 0.59 -32.28 4.66
C SER A 235 -0.48 -31.54 3.86
N ALA A 236 -0.53 -31.78 2.55
CA ALA A 236 -1.52 -31.18 1.64
C ALA A 236 -2.97 -31.25 2.18
N LYS A 237 -3.39 -32.42 2.65
CA LYS A 237 -4.73 -32.61 3.23
C LYS A 237 -4.98 -31.73 4.47
N GLN A 238 -3.99 -31.56 5.33
CA GLN A 238 -4.14 -30.72 6.53
C GLN A 238 -4.30 -29.24 6.14
N ILE A 239 -3.67 -28.79 5.07
CA ILE A 239 -3.86 -27.42 4.54
C ILE A 239 -5.31 -27.27 4.06
N ASP A 240 -5.82 -28.22 3.26
CA ASP A 240 -7.20 -28.20 2.77
C ASP A 240 -8.21 -28.23 3.93
N ASP A 241 -8.04 -29.14 4.90
CA ASP A 241 -8.89 -29.25 6.10
C ASP A 241 -8.89 -27.93 6.91
N ILE A 242 -7.72 -27.33 7.15
CA ILE A 242 -7.57 -26.08 7.91
C ILE A 242 -8.14 -24.88 7.14
N ALA A 243 -7.90 -24.78 5.84
CA ALA A 243 -8.40 -23.70 5.00
C ALA A 243 -9.94 -23.73 4.93
N ILE A 244 -10.53 -24.92 4.72
CA ILE A 244 -11.98 -25.12 4.78
C ILE A 244 -12.51 -24.75 6.17
N LYS A 245 -11.82 -25.11 7.27
CA LYS A 245 -12.27 -24.78 8.62
C LYS A 245 -12.22 -23.28 8.93
N LEU A 246 -11.17 -22.57 8.51
CA LEU A 246 -11.08 -21.11 8.62
C LEU A 246 -12.20 -20.42 7.83
N LEU A 247 -12.43 -20.84 6.60
CA LEU A 247 -13.51 -20.34 5.74
C LEU A 247 -14.89 -20.64 6.32
N GLU A 248 -15.13 -21.84 6.84
CA GLU A 248 -16.37 -22.21 7.52
C GLU A 248 -16.63 -21.39 8.79
N ASN A 249 -15.59 -21.09 9.57
CA ASN A 249 -15.71 -20.27 10.77
C ASN A 249 -16.00 -18.81 10.39
N ALA A 250 -15.27 -18.23 9.43
CA ALA A 250 -15.50 -16.88 8.93
C ALA A 250 -16.90 -16.71 8.33
N LYS A 251 -17.42 -17.70 7.59
CA LYS A 251 -18.80 -17.71 7.04
C LYS A 251 -19.90 -17.69 8.11
N ARG A 252 -19.57 -18.01 9.37
CA ARG A 252 -20.53 -18.06 10.50
C ARG A 252 -20.37 -16.89 11.47
N ASP A 253 -19.33 -16.07 11.32
CA ASP A 253 -19.02 -14.96 12.22
C ASP A 253 -19.52 -13.62 11.66
N GLU A 254 -20.56 -13.06 12.28
CA GLU A 254 -21.14 -11.79 11.84
C GLU A 254 -20.19 -10.60 11.98
N VAL A 255 -19.27 -10.59 12.95
CA VAL A 255 -18.31 -9.49 13.15
C VAL A 255 -17.34 -9.47 11.98
N ILE A 256 -16.77 -10.63 11.66
CA ILE A 256 -15.80 -10.80 10.57
C ILE A 256 -16.44 -10.52 9.20
N LEU A 257 -17.66 -11.01 8.95
CA LEU A 257 -18.39 -10.71 7.72
C LEU A 257 -18.75 -9.23 7.59
N ASN A 258 -19.22 -8.58 8.68
CA ASN A 258 -19.51 -7.15 8.68
C ASN A 258 -18.23 -6.34 8.39
N LEU A 259 -17.11 -6.66 9.05
CA LEU A 259 -15.84 -5.95 8.89
C LEU A 259 -15.31 -6.03 7.46
N ILE A 260 -15.22 -7.24 6.89
CA ILE A 260 -14.73 -7.43 5.51
C ILE A 260 -15.60 -6.67 4.50
N VAL A 261 -16.93 -6.73 4.65
CA VAL A 261 -17.88 -6.00 3.79
C VAL A 261 -17.75 -4.47 3.97
N ASN A 262 -17.54 -3.99 5.20
CA ASN A 262 -17.33 -2.56 5.47
C ASN A 262 -16.03 -2.05 4.83
N GLU A 263 -14.90 -2.69 5.07
CA GLU A 263 -13.60 -2.23 4.55
C GLU A 263 -13.52 -2.37 3.03
N TYR A 264 -14.04 -3.46 2.44
CA TYR A 264 -14.14 -3.59 0.99
C TYR A 264 -14.96 -2.44 0.39
N ASN A 265 -16.12 -2.12 0.98
CA ASN A 265 -17.00 -1.06 0.48
C ASN A 265 -16.45 0.35 0.74
N LYS A 266 -15.65 0.58 1.80
CA LYS A 266 -14.90 1.83 2.01
C LYS A 266 -13.87 2.02 0.89
N VAL A 267 -13.13 0.98 0.53
CA VAL A 267 -12.12 1.05 -0.53
C VAL A 267 -12.77 1.16 -1.91
N SER A 268 -13.66 0.24 -2.29
CA SER A 268 -14.18 0.14 -3.67
C SER A 268 -14.88 1.41 -4.14
N MET A 269 -15.69 2.03 -3.26
CA MET A 269 -16.44 3.26 -3.54
C MET A 269 -15.58 4.51 -3.76
N ASN A 270 -14.31 4.48 -3.36
CA ASN A 270 -13.40 5.61 -3.46
C ASN A 270 -12.23 5.36 -4.45
N THR A 271 -12.31 4.30 -5.24
CA THR A 271 -11.42 4.11 -6.40
C THR A 271 -12.00 4.75 -7.65
N LEU A 272 -11.14 5.14 -8.61
CA LEU A 272 -11.55 5.63 -9.94
C LEU A 272 -12.39 4.63 -10.76
N ALA A 273 -12.42 3.35 -10.35
CA ALA A 273 -13.21 2.28 -10.97
C ALA A 273 -14.49 1.93 -10.17
N GLY A 274 -14.80 2.67 -9.11
CA GLY A 274 -15.88 2.34 -8.17
C GLY A 274 -17.27 2.40 -8.79
N LYS A 275 -18.07 1.34 -8.58
CA LYS A 275 -19.55 1.35 -8.65
C LYS A 275 -20.22 0.08 -8.06
N GLU A 276 -19.48 -0.99 -7.75
CA GLU A 276 -20.03 -2.18 -7.07
C GLU A 276 -19.69 -2.23 -5.57
N LYS A 277 -20.75 -2.37 -4.75
CA LYS A 277 -20.68 -2.75 -3.34
C LYS A 277 -21.02 -4.23 -3.21
N ILE A 278 -20.37 -4.93 -2.29
CA ILE A 278 -20.77 -6.28 -1.87
C ILE A 278 -21.70 -6.22 -0.65
N ALA A 279 -22.60 -7.18 -0.54
CA ALA A 279 -23.32 -7.52 0.69
C ALA A 279 -22.67 -8.72 1.39
N LYS A 280 -23.14 -9.06 2.60
CA LYS A 280 -22.69 -10.27 3.31
C LYS A 280 -23.01 -11.55 2.52
N ASP A 281 -24.15 -11.60 1.84
CA ASP A 281 -24.58 -12.77 1.07
C ASP A 281 -23.64 -13.05 -0.11
N ASP A 282 -23.08 -12.01 -0.75
CA ASP A 282 -22.09 -12.13 -1.81
C ASP A 282 -20.77 -12.70 -1.25
N LEU A 283 -20.29 -12.16 -0.12
CA LEU A 283 -19.09 -12.66 0.56
C LEU A 283 -19.26 -14.11 1.05
N ILE A 284 -20.42 -14.45 1.62
CA ILE A 284 -20.78 -15.82 2.02
C ILE A 284 -20.72 -16.76 0.80
N LYS A 285 -21.30 -16.35 -0.33
CA LYS A 285 -21.27 -17.13 -1.58
C LYS A 285 -19.85 -17.31 -2.12
N GLU A 286 -19.04 -16.26 -2.16
CA GLU A 286 -17.62 -16.36 -2.56
C GLU A 286 -16.84 -17.31 -1.63
N ILE A 287 -17.14 -17.33 -0.32
CA ILE A 287 -16.57 -18.29 0.64
C ILE A 287 -17.06 -19.73 0.37
N GLU A 288 -18.34 -19.94 0.03
CA GLU A 288 -18.86 -21.28 -0.30
C GLU A 288 -18.28 -21.84 -1.59
N GLU A 289 -18.18 -21.01 -2.63
CA GLU A 289 -17.52 -21.41 -3.87
C GLU A 289 -16.00 -21.59 -3.67
N SER A 290 -15.37 -20.85 -2.76
CA SER A 290 -13.96 -21.07 -2.35
C SER A 290 -13.75 -22.43 -1.66
N ILE A 291 -14.64 -22.80 -0.73
CA ILE A 291 -14.62 -24.13 -0.08
C ILE A 291 -14.82 -25.23 -1.13
N LYS A 292 -15.71 -25.01 -2.10
CA LYS A 292 -15.94 -25.95 -3.21
C LYS A 292 -14.73 -26.08 -4.13
N GLU A 293 -14.06 -24.98 -4.48
CA GLU A 293 -12.83 -24.98 -5.29
C GLU A 293 -11.73 -25.82 -4.61
N ILE A 294 -11.53 -25.70 -3.29
CA ILE A 294 -10.59 -26.55 -2.51
C ILE A 294 -10.99 -28.04 -2.51
N GLN A 295 -12.29 -28.35 -2.50
CA GLN A 295 -12.79 -29.73 -2.49
C GLN A 295 -12.73 -30.42 -3.86
N GLU A 296 -12.81 -29.66 -4.96
CA GLU A 296 -12.73 -30.18 -6.33
C GLU A 296 -11.28 -30.22 -6.86
N GLU A 297 -10.44 -29.25 -6.47
CA GLU A 297 -9.01 -29.17 -6.82
C GLU A 297 -8.12 -29.11 -5.55
N PRO A 298 -8.05 -30.20 -4.75
CA PRO A 298 -7.31 -30.22 -3.48
C PRO A 298 -5.80 -30.03 -3.64
N SER A 299 -5.15 -29.61 -2.55
CA SER A 299 -3.72 -29.36 -2.49
C SER A 299 -2.90 -30.59 -2.90
N LYS A 300 -1.81 -30.36 -3.64
CA LYS A 300 -0.90 -31.41 -4.13
C LYS A 300 0.41 -31.50 -3.33
N GLU A 301 0.75 -30.43 -2.60
CA GLU A 301 2.00 -30.30 -1.85
C GLU A 301 1.72 -29.91 -0.39
N GLY A 302 2.62 -30.31 0.50
CA GLY A 302 2.63 -29.82 1.88
C GLY A 302 3.27 -28.44 1.98
N VAL A 303 3.06 -27.78 3.12
CA VAL A 303 3.58 -26.44 3.42
C VAL A 303 4.39 -26.49 4.71
N ILE A 304 5.52 -25.80 4.66
CA ILE A 304 6.40 -25.53 5.78
C ILE A 304 6.22 -24.06 6.16
N VAL A 305 6.06 -23.79 7.46
CA VAL A 305 6.11 -22.44 8.04
C VAL A 305 7.26 -22.42 9.04
N SER A 306 8.33 -21.70 8.73
CA SER A 306 9.54 -21.62 9.55
C SER A 306 9.74 -20.21 10.10
N ASN A 307 9.85 -20.11 11.42
CA ASN A 307 10.02 -18.86 12.17
C ASN A 307 11.39 -18.83 12.86
N PHE A 308 12.15 -17.77 12.62
CA PHE A 308 13.47 -17.54 13.18
C PHE A 308 13.48 -16.22 13.95
N TYR A 309 14.01 -16.22 15.17
CA TYR A 309 14.18 -15.01 15.99
C TYR A 309 15.62 -14.89 16.46
N ALA A 310 16.26 -13.74 16.23
CA ALA A 310 17.68 -13.51 16.45
C ALA A 310 17.93 -12.08 16.97
N LYS A 311 17.72 -11.87 18.28
CA LYS A 311 17.89 -10.58 18.99
C LYS A 311 17.00 -9.46 18.43
N ASP A 312 17.57 -8.57 17.63
CA ASP A 312 16.91 -7.44 16.97
C ASP A 312 16.32 -7.81 15.61
N LYS A 313 16.47 -9.06 15.17
CA LYS A 313 16.00 -9.59 13.88
C LYS A 313 15.01 -10.73 14.01
N ALA A 314 14.10 -10.87 13.05
CA ALA A 314 13.29 -12.07 12.85
C ALA A 314 13.04 -12.35 11.36
N LYS A 315 12.70 -13.60 11.06
CA LYS A 315 12.30 -14.08 9.72
C LYS A 315 11.17 -15.08 9.84
N ILE A 316 10.19 -14.98 8.96
CA ILE A 316 9.08 -15.93 8.81
C ILE A 316 9.07 -16.34 7.34
N ASP A 317 9.35 -17.60 7.06
CA ASP A 317 9.28 -18.18 5.72
C ASP A 317 8.07 -19.12 5.63
N ILE A 318 7.37 -19.08 4.50
CA ILE A 318 6.31 -20.02 4.12
C ILE A 318 6.70 -20.61 2.76
N SER A 319 6.79 -21.93 2.64
CA SER A 319 7.19 -22.60 1.40
C SER A 319 6.44 -23.93 1.19
N THR A 320 6.42 -24.44 -0.04
CA THR A 320 6.19 -25.87 -0.30
C THR A 320 7.52 -26.63 -0.27
N SER A 321 7.55 -27.87 -0.78
CA SER A 321 8.78 -28.62 -1.06
C SER A 321 9.51 -28.17 -2.34
N LYS A 322 8.86 -27.38 -3.21
CA LYS A 322 9.43 -26.81 -4.44
C LYS A 322 9.77 -25.32 -4.30
N ASN A 323 8.79 -24.53 -3.86
CA ASN A 323 8.77 -23.07 -4.06
C ASN A 323 8.56 -22.35 -2.73
N ASN A 324 9.15 -21.15 -2.58
CA ASN A 324 8.72 -20.21 -1.55
C ASN A 324 7.33 -19.67 -1.91
N ILE A 325 6.51 -19.37 -0.91
CA ILE A 325 5.19 -18.73 -1.02
C ILE A 325 5.24 -17.33 -0.42
N MET A 326 5.88 -17.17 0.74
CA MET A 326 6.01 -15.88 1.43
C MET A 326 7.31 -15.83 2.22
N ASN A 327 7.91 -14.64 2.34
CA ASN A 327 8.87 -14.34 3.40
C ASN A 327 8.53 -13.00 4.05
N ILE A 328 8.74 -12.90 5.37
CA ILE A 328 8.70 -11.65 6.13
C ILE A 328 10.02 -11.58 6.91
N GLU A 329 10.75 -10.48 6.80
CA GLU A 329 11.96 -10.20 7.58
C GLU A 329 11.83 -8.86 8.30
N LEU A 330 12.22 -8.84 9.57
CA LEU A 330 12.06 -7.69 10.46
C LEU A 330 13.40 -7.39 11.15
N GLN A 331 13.77 -6.11 11.28
CA GLN A 331 14.89 -5.68 12.10
C GLN A 331 14.61 -4.36 12.83
N LYS A 332 15.16 -4.22 14.06
CA LYS A 332 15.23 -2.95 14.81
C LYS A 332 16.64 -2.62 15.30
N ALA A 333 17.47 -2.07 14.40
CA ALA A 333 18.82 -1.62 14.70
C ALA A 333 18.82 -0.22 15.36
N GLY A 334 18.48 -0.16 16.64
CA GLY A 334 18.48 1.08 17.43
C GLY A 334 17.40 2.06 17.00
N LYS A 335 17.75 3.08 16.20
CA LYS A 335 16.77 4.00 15.60
C LYS A 335 16.23 3.52 14.25
N GLU A 336 16.93 2.62 13.58
CA GLU A 336 16.51 2.04 12.30
C GLU A 336 15.46 0.93 12.53
N THR A 337 14.40 0.92 11.72
CA THR A 337 13.51 -0.23 11.52
C THR A 337 13.61 -0.66 10.07
N VAL A 338 13.71 -1.97 9.81
CA VAL A 338 13.56 -2.55 8.47
C VAL A 338 12.45 -3.60 8.50
N ILE A 339 11.59 -3.56 7.48
CA ILE A 339 10.56 -4.54 7.18
C ILE A 339 10.77 -4.95 5.73
N ASN A 340 10.86 -6.24 5.44
CA ASN A 340 10.92 -6.80 4.09
C ASN A 340 9.83 -7.87 3.97
N ILE A 341 9.01 -7.81 2.92
CA ILE A 341 7.93 -8.77 2.66
C ILE A 341 8.04 -9.19 1.19
N GLY A 342 8.21 -10.49 0.96
CA GLY A 342 8.10 -11.12 -0.37
C GLY A 342 6.92 -12.06 -0.41
N ILE A 343 6.17 -12.05 -1.52
CA ILE A 343 5.07 -12.96 -1.82
C ILE A 343 5.31 -13.53 -3.23
N TYR A 344 5.15 -14.83 -3.37
CA TYR A 344 5.49 -15.60 -4.55
C TYR A 344 4.28 -16.47 -4.95
N PHE A 345 3.86 -16.34 -6.21
CA PHE A 345 2.81 -17.14 -6.83
C PHE A 345 3.43 -17.89 -8.00
N ASP A 346 3.28 -19.20 -8.02
CA ASP A 346 3.75 -20.09 -9.09
C ASP A 346 2.62 -21.06 -9.46
N ASP A 347 1.95 -20.84 -10.61
CA ASP A 347 0.82 -21.67 -11.05
C ASP A 347 1.25 -22.70 -12.12
N GLU A 348 1.42 -23.96 -11.70
CA GLU A 348 1.62 -25.11 -12.59
C GLU A 348 0.30 -25.52 -13.27
N THR A 349 -0.11 -24.75 -14.28
CA THR A 349 -1.32 -25.06 -15.06
C THR A 349 -1.21 -26.45 -15.72
N ALA A 350 -2.28 -27.25 -15.64
CA ALA A 350 -2.24 -28.69 -15.94
C ALA A 350 -2.20 -29.05 -17.45
N SER A 351 -1.96 -28.09 -18.34
CA SER A 351 -1.81 -28.29 -19.78
C SER A 351 -0.89 -27.25 -20.41
N ASP A 352 0.16 -27.72 -21.08
CA ASP A 352 1.05 -26.97 -21.98
C ASP A 352 1.94 -25.85 -21.40
N THR A 353 2.90 -26.27 -20.58
CA THR A 353 4.30 -25.75 -20.54
C THR A 353 4.61 -24.32 -20.07
N LYS A 354 3.64 -23.41 -19.87
CA LYS A 354 3.88 -22.15 -19.12
C LYS A 354 3.51 -22.30 -17.64
N THR A 355 4.33 -21.72 -16.78
CA THR A 355 4.09 -21.64 -15.32
C THR A 355 3.95 -20.17 -14.98
N GLU A 356 2.72 -19.67 -14.88
CA GLU A 356 2.49 -18.25 -14.55
C GLU A 356 3.14 -17.93 -13.20
N LYS A 357 4.22 -17.15 -13.24
CA LYS A 357 4.95 -16.67 -12.06
C LYS A 357 4.57 -15.22 -11.78
N MET A 358 4.28 -14.91 -10.51
CA MET A 358 4.18 -13.53 -10.04
C MET A 358 4.93 -13.39 -8.71
N ARG A 359 5.75 -12.35 -8.60
CA ARG A 359 6.47 -12.01 -7.36
C ARG A 359 6.15 -10.58 -6.97
N ILE A 360 5.75 -10.37 -5.72
CA ILE A 360 5.53 -9.06 -5.12
C ILE A 360 6.52 -8.92 -3.98
N ASN A 361 7.36 -7.89 -4.01
CA ASN A 361 8.31 -7.59 -2.94
C ASN A 361 8.08 -6.15 -2.46
N GLY A 362 8.08 -5.96 -1.15
CA GLY A 362 7.90 -4.66 -0.52
C GLY A 362 8.83 -4.53 0.69
N LYS A 363 9.71 -3.54 0.66
CA LYS A 363 10.71 -3.29 1.69
C LYS A 363 10.63 -1.84 2.16
N VAL A 364 10.49 -1.67 3.47
CA VAL A 364 10.35 -0.39 4.14
C VAL A 364 11.48 -0.25 5.15
N LYS A 365 12.26 0.83 5.02
CA LYS A 365 13.38 1.15 5.93
C LYS A 365 13.16 2.54 6.51
N ILE A 366 12.88 2.61 7.82
CA ILE A 366 12.56 3.84 8.55
C ILE A 366 13.73 4.16 9.48
N ASN A 367 14.25 5.38 9.40
CA ASN A 367 15.32 5.92 10.21
C ASN A 367 14.83 7.16 10.96
N GLN A 368 14.49 6.98 12.23
CA GLN A 368 14.18 8.12 13.10
C GLN A 368 15.47 8.90 13.39
N THR A 369 15.56 10.17 13.01
CA THR A 369 16.76 10.98 13.28
C THR A 369 16.62 11.73 14.61
N SER A 370 15.45 12.31 14.89
CA SER A 370 15.08 12.93 16.17
C SER A 370 13.67 12.53 16.63
N ASN A 371 13.18 13.06 17.75
CA ASN A 371 11.79 12.85 18.17
C ASN A 371 10.77 13.49 17.21
N GLU A 372 11.21 14.48 16.42
CA GLU A 372 10.38 15.28 15.52
C GLU A 372 10.70 15.02 14.04
N LYS A 373 11.79 14.29 13.74
CA LYS A 373 12.29 14.07 12.38
C LYS A 373 12.57 12.60 12.09
N SER A 374 12.06 12.11 10.96
CA SER A 374 12.26 10.75 10.48
C SER A 374 12.46 10.74 8.96
N ASN A 375 13.34 9.87 8.50
CA ASN A 375 13.62 9.63 7.09
C ASN A 375 13.22 8.18 6.77
N ALA A 376 12.65 7.92 5.60
CA ALA A 376 12.31 6.56 5.19
C ALA A 376 12.59 6.31 3.71
N ASN A 377 12.87 5.06 3.41
CA ASN A 377 12.95 4.52 2.06
C ASN A 377 11.89 3.41 1.93
N ILE A 378 11.19 3.40 0.79
CA ILE A 378 10.21 2.38 0.42
C ILE A 378 10.59 1.85 -0.97
N GLU A 379 10.90 0.57 -1.04
CA GLU A 379 11.17 -0.17 -2.27
C GLU A 379 10.01 -1.14 -2.51
N THR A 380 9.33 -1.04 -3.65
CA THR A 380 8.36 -2.05 -4.10
C THR A 380 8.73 -2.60 -5.46
N GLN A 381 8.42 -3.87 -5.70
CA GLN A 381 8.65 -4.54 -6.97
C GLN A 381 7.52 -5.54 -7.25
N ILE A 382 7.01 -5.54 -8.48
CA ILE A 382 6.11 -6.55 -9.04
C ILE A 382 6.81 -7.15 -10.27
N GLU A 383 6.88 -8.47 -10.36
CA GLU A 383 7.58 -9.20 -11.42
C GLU A 383 6.73 -10.38 -11.89
N THR A 384 6.43 -10.42 -13.18
CA THR A 384 5.77 -11.55 -13.87
C THR A 384 6.77 -12.27 -14.79
N GLU A 385 6.33 -13.20 -15.65
CA GLU A 385 7.19 -13.76 -16.71
C GLU A 385 7.69 -12.68 -17.70
N ASP A 386 6.82 -11.72 -18.05
CA ASP A 386 6.98 -10.84 -19.21
C ASP A 386 7.24 -9.35 -18.83
N LEU A 387 6.97 -8.97 -17.57
CA LEU A 387 7.07 -7.58 -17.08
C LEU A 387 7.57 -7.48 -15.63
N LYS A 388 8.53 -6.58 -15.40
CA LYS A 388 9.01 -6.18 -14.07
C LYS A 388 8.80 -4.68 -13.86
N PHE A 389 7.96 -4.33 -12.89
CA PHE A 389 7.75 -2.98 -12.38
C PHE A 389 8.41 -2.84 -11.02
N GLY A 390 9.00 -1.67 -10.73
CA GLY A 390 9.50 -1.34 -9.40
C GLY A 390 9.50 0.16 -9.14
N MET A 391 9.37 0.51 -7.86
CA MET A 391 9.37 1.89 -7.38
C MET A 391 10.28 2.00 -6.17
N ASN A 392 11.18 2.99 -6.17
CA ASN A 392 11.96 3.39 -5.00
C ASN A 392 11.51 4.81 -4.64
N MET A 393 11.01 4.98 -3.42
CA MET A 393 10.65 6.28 -2.85
C MET A 393 11.52 6.57 -1.63
N ASN A 394 12.01 7.79 -1.52
CA ASN A 394 12.68 8.29 -0.31
C ASN A 394 11.93 9.50 0.19
N TYR A 395 11.72 9.60 1.50
CA TYR A 395 11.14 10.79 2.11
C TYR A 395 11.76 11.15 3.46
N GLU A 396 11.60 12.41 3.81
CA GLU A 396 11.95 13.01 5.08
C GLU A 396 10.73 13.78 5.59
N ILE A 397 10.31 13.48 6.82
CA ILE A 397 9.25 14.20 7.53
C ILE A 397 9.84 14.88 8.77
N GLU A 398 9.51 16.15 8.99
CA GLU A 398 9.93 16.95 10.14
C GLU A 398 8.74 17.73 10.71
N PHE A 399 8.33 17.41 11.93
CA PHE A 399 7.24 18.06 12.65
C PHE A 399 7.70 19.38 13.27
N SER A 400 6.93 20.46 13.09
CA SER A 400 7.28 21.79 13.60
C SER A 400 6.07 22.72 13.69
N GLU A 401 5.77 23.22 14.89
CA GLU A 401 4.67 24.19 15.13
C GLU A 401 4.92 25.58 14.50
N LYS A 402 6.12 25.83 13.94
CA LYS A 402 6.50 27.12 13.35
C LYS A 402 6.08 27.26 11.88
N ILE A 403 5.51 26.21 11.28
CA ILE A 403 5.11 26.21 9.87
C ILE A 403 3.90 27.11 9.69
N SER A 404 3.98 28.01 8.71
CA SER A 404 2.89 28.88 8.29
C SER A 404 2.79 28.83 6.78
N ILE A 405 1.54 28.75 6.30
CA ILE A 405 1.19 28.66 4.88
C ILE A 405 0.30 29.86 4.58
N GLU A 406 0.48 30.50 3.41
CA GLU A 406 -0.39 31.59 3.00
C GLU A 406 -1.83 31.14 2.75
N SER A 407 -2.76 32.10 2.70
CA SER A 407 -4.10 31.88 2.17
C SER A 407 -4.19 32.35 0.73
N PHE A 408 -5.24 31.89 0.04
CA PHE A 408 -5.65 32.45 -1.24
C PHE A 408 -6.08 33.92 -1.08
N THR A 409 -5.69 34.76 -2.05
CA THR A 409 -6.03 36.18 -2.16
C THR A 409 -6.29 36.51 -3.64
N ALA A 410 -6.94 37.64 -3.91
CA ALA A 410 -7.14 38.13 -5.28
C ALA A 410 -5.81 38.52 -5.99
N GLU A 411 -4.71 38.63 -5.24
CA GLU A 411 -3.37 38.88 -5.81
C GLU A 411 -2.67 37.58 -6.23
N ASN A 412 -2.81 36.50 -5.45
CA ASN A 412 -2.12 35.23 -5.69
C ASN A 412 -2.98 34.15 -6.36
N SER A 413 -4.29 34.37 -6.55
CA SER A 413 -5.19 33.35 -7.09
C SER A 413 -6.43 33.90 -7.81
N ILE A 414 -6.93 33.09 -8.74
CA ILE A 414 -8.25 33.19 -9.36
C ILE A 414 -9.08 32.01 -8.89
N ASN A 415 -10.18 32.28 -8.18
CA ASN A 415 -11.13 31.25 -7.75
C ASN A 415 -12.27 31.16 -8.78
N LEU A 416 -12.35 30.02 -9.47
CA LEU A 416 -13.29 29.78 -10.57
C LEU A 416 -14.75 29.76 -10.11
N ASN A 417 -15.04 29.49 -8.84
CA ASN A 417 -16.42 29.58 -8.32
C ASN A 417 -16.93 31.03 -8.37
N ASN A 418 -16.04 32.01 -8.16
CA ASN A 418 -16.39 33.41 -7.89
C ASN A 418 -16.28 34.38 -9.08
N ILE A 419 -15.59 34.03 -10.18
CA ILE A 419 -15.51 34.87 -11.40
C ILE A 419 -16.68 34.62 -12.37
N THR A 420 -16.91 35.54 -13.30
CA THR A 420 -17.85 35.36 -14.43
C THR A 420 -17.28 34.47 -15.55
N THR A 421 -18.11 34.12 -16.53
CA THR A 421 -17.65 33.38 -17.73
C THR A 421 -16.79 34.26 -18.65
N GLU A 422 -17.11 35.55 -18.81
CA GLU A 422 -16.28 36.51 -19.57
C GLU A 422 -14.88 36.69 -18.94
N GLU A 423 -14.79 36.74 -17.60
CA GLU A 423 -13.50 36.78 -16.89
C GLU A 423 -12.73 35.46 -17.01
N PHE A 424 -13.43 34.31 -16.98
CA PHE A 424 -12.83 33.00 -17.18
C PHE A 424 -12.24 32.84 -18.59
N GLU A 425 -13.00 33.15 -19.64
CA GLU A 425 -12.56 33.07 -21.03
C GLU A 425 -11.26 33.86 -21.25
N LYS A 426 -11.22 35.10 -20.75
CA LYS A 426 -10.04 35.98 -20.84
C LYS A 426 -8.82 35.43 -20.10
N GLU A 427 -8.99 34.91 -18.89
CA GLU A 427 -7.87 34.36 -18.10
C GLU A 427 -7.40 33.01 -18.68
N MET A 428 -8.30 32.20 -19.25
CA MET A 428 -7.93 30.99 -20.00
C MET A 428 -7.24 31.30 -21.33
N GLU A 429 -7.62 32.37 -22.03
CA GLU A 429 -6.96 32.85 -23.25
C GLU A 429 -5.48 33.20 -22.96
N GLU A 430 -5.20 33.93 -21.88
CA GLU A 430 -3.83 34.25 -21.48
C GLU A 430 -3.03 32.98 -21.12
N ILE A 431 -3.61 32.05 -20.35
CA ILE A 431 -2.98 30.77 -20.00
C ILE A 431 -2.68 29.94 -21.26
N TYR A 432 -3.63 29.85 -22.19
CA TYR A 432 -3.50 29.12 -23.44
C TYR A 432 -2.40 29.68 -24.33
N TYR A 433 -2.36 31.01 -24.53
CA TYR A 433 -1.29 31.65 -25.30
C TYR A 433 0.10 31.38 -24.71
N ARG A 434 0.26 31.51 -23.38
CA ARG A 434 1.54 31.21 -22.72
C ARG A 434 1.89 29.72 -22.83
N ALA A 435 0.91 28.82 -22.67
CA ALA A 435 1.11 27.37 -22.76
C ALA A 435 1.59 26.91 -24.16
N ILE A 436 1.08 27.49 -25.25
CA ILE A 436 1.52 27.17 -26.62
C ILE A 436 3.03 27.37 -26.81
N PHE A 437 3.62 28.43 -26.23
CA PHE A 437 5.06 28.68 -26.38
C PHE A 437 5.93 27.80 -25.48
N ILE A 438 5.39 27.32 -24.36
CA ILE A 438 6.14 26.56 -23.34
C ILE A 438 6.08 25.06 -23.62
N LEU A 439 4.90 24.52 -23.93
CA LEU A 439 4.68 23.07 -24.08
C LEU A 439 5.62 22.43 -25.12
N PRO A 440 5.85 22.98 -26.33
CA PRO A 440 6.82 22.42 -27.29
C PRO A 440 8.25 22.34 -26.75
N GLN A 441 8.66 23.29 -25.90
CA GLN A 441 9.98 23.29 -25.28
C GLN A 441 10.09 22.16 -24.24
N LYS A 442 9.01 21.90 -23.48
CA LYS A 442 8.94 20.80 -22.51
C LYS A 442 8.85 19.44 -23.18
N MET A 443 8.03 19.29 -24.22
CA MET A 443 7.93 18.07 -25.02
C MET A 443 9.27 17.69 -25.64
N LYS A 444 10.08 18.67 -26.05
CA LYS A 444 11.45 18.45 -26.54
C LYS A 444 12.40 17.90 -25.47
N LEU A 445 12.18 18.18 -24.18
CA LEU A 445 12.94 17.54 -23.08
C LEU A 445 12.56 16.06 -22.89
N LEU A 446 11.34 15.67 -23.28
CA LEU A 446 10.86 14.29 -23.34
C LEU A 446 11.30 13.56 -24.63
N GLY A 447 12.04 14.23 -25.53
CA GLY A 447 12.43 13.70 -26.84
C GLY A 447 11.34 13.76 -27.92
N ILE A 448 10.21 14.41 -27.65
CA ILE A 448 9.08 14.52 -28.58
C ILE A 448 9.22 15.83 -29.38
N ASP A 449 9.30 15.73 -30.71
CA ASP A 449 9.36 16.89 -31.59
C ASP A 449 7.95 17.37 -31.97
N MET A 450 7.58 18.55 -31.50
CA MET A 450 6.28 19.20 -31.74
C MET A 450 6.32 20.20 -32.92
N SER A 451 7.41 20.26 -33.70
CA SER A 451 7.59 21.25 -34.79
C SER A 451 6.62 21.12 -35.97
N SER A 452 5.76 20.10 -35.99
CA SER A 452 4.66 19.91 -36.94
C SER A 452 3.30 20.43 -36.45
N LEU A 453 3.23 20.99 -35.24
CA LEU A 453 1.99 21.39 -34.54
C LEU A 453 1.93 22.90 -34.21
N ILE A 454 2.77 23.72 -34.85
CA ILE A 454 2.91 25.18 -34.66
C ILE A 454 2.77 25.90 -36.01
#